data_AF-A0A8H5Y7V8-F1
#
_entry.id   AF-A0A8H5Y7V8-F1
#
_cell.length_a   1.000
_cell.length_b   1.000
_cell.length_c   1.000
_cell.angle_alpha   90.00
_cell.angle_beta   90.00
_cell.angle_gamma   90.00
#
_symmetry.space_group_name_H-M   'P 1'
#
loop_
_entity.id
_entity.type
_entity.pdbx_description
1 polymer ?
#
loop_
_entity_poly.entity_id
_entity_poly.type
_entity_poly.pdbx_seq_one_letter_code
_entity_poly.pdbx_strand_id
1 'polypeptide(L)'
;MCSFPTYASGHVYAILGITSLFYGGAYSLTTFPKEDSTSCDITGDDDLYGIGIRLSLYLQWATVLIATWIAPNEAFYARTLGNIITIAVLANAIRSIASAESGLVAVEWWIVMSTTFLLQIGNLPFSRHLLAESATSLGLTAVVWVVVIGLNCWVWFTAVEAGAREGCDVIIFLFRPISIYNPSWQLGGRILSALFCVPACLGLVTGVGAIAWSVTRPSPHLGRHASIEQLEADEATKKQSIVGATLSTLLQAALGSIAIASAELTIQKNKIQFGEPLSSSGQTLPFGVALFALCATAFTGFRNIVTVHPALPVGPNLNKRLVNV
;
A
#
# COMPACT_ATOMS: atom_id res chain seq x y z
N MET A 1 6.71 24.99 12.28
CA MET A 1 5.76 25.39 13.34
C MET A 1 4.47 24.60 13.15
N CYS A 2 4.46 23.35 13.60
CA CYS A 2 3.25 22.60 13.93
C CYS A 2 3.48 22.16 15.37
N SER A 3 3.39 23.10 16.31
CA SER A 3 3.41 22.76 17.72
C SER A 3 2.08 22.07 17.99
N PHE A 4 2.08 20.73 18.00
CA PHE A 4 0.95 20.01 18.56
C PHE A 4 0.85 20.43 20.02
N PRO A 5 -0.26 21.07 20.44
CA PRO A 5 -0.42 21.41 21.84
C PRO A 5 -0.41 20.11 22.63
N THR A 6 0.46 20.03 23.65
CA THR A 6 0.52 18.96 24.64
C THR A 6 -0.80 18.74 25.38
N TYR A 7 -1.79 19.62 25.17
CA TYR A 7 -3.18 19.49 25.63
C TYR A 7 -4.08 18.58 24.77
N ALA A 8 -3.60 18.08 23.61
CA ALA A 8 -4.38 17.22 22.73
C ALA A 8 -4.34 15.72 23.09
N SER A 9 -3.62 15.32 24.16
CA SER A 9 -3.66 13.94 24.63
C SER A 9 -5.08 13.55 25.07
N GLY A 10 -5.83 14.43 25.73
CA GLY A 10 -7.17 14.14 26.26
C GLY A 10 -8.25 13.83 25.21
N HIS A 11 -8.21 14.46 24.03
CA HIS A 11 -9.27 14.30 23.02
C HIS A 11 -9.01 13.16 22.02
N VAL A 12 -7.76 12.75 21.82
CA VAL A 12 -7.43 11.53 21.05
C VAL A 12 -7.99 10.29 21.75
N TYR A 13 -8.02 10.29 23.10
CA TYR A 13 -8.65 9.20 23.86
C TYR A 13 -10.18 9.12 23.68
N ALA A 14 -10.87 10.21 23.34
CA ALA A 14 -12.34 10.20 23.20
C ALA A 14 -12.82 9.49 21.91
N ILE A 15 -12.05 9.57 20.82
CA ILE A 15 -12.34 8.82 19.58
C ILE A 15 -11.87 7.36 19.71
N LEU A 16 -10.81 7.10 20.48
CA LEU A 16 -10.34 5.74 20.80
C LEU A 16 -11.21 5.02 21.85
N GLY A 17 -12.05 5.74 22.59
CA GLY A 17 -12.96 5.18 23.60
C GLY A 17 -14.06 4.26 23.07
N ILE A 18 -14.42 4.39 21.79
CA ILE A 18 -15.44 3.52 21.15
C ILE A 18 -14.81 2.18 20.70
N THR A 19 -13.51 2.13 20.45
CA THR A 19 -12.78 0.90 20.09
C THR A 19 -12.29 0.10 21.29
N SER A 20 -12.06 0.73 22.45
CA SER A 20 -11.63 0.03 23.68
C SER A 20 -12.72 -0.81 24.35
N LEU A 21 -13.99 -0.66 23.97
CA LEU A 21 -15.10 -1.51 24.44
C LEU A 21 -15.13 -2.90 23.79
N PHE A 22 -14.34 -3.17 22.74
CA PHE A 22 -14.44 -4.42 21.99
C PHE A 22 -13.27 -5.41 22.12
N TYR A 23 -12.12 -5.06 22.71
CA TYR A 23 -10.99 -6.01 22.76
C TYR A 23 -10.10 -5.84 24.01
N GLY A 24 -10.36 -6.67 25.03
CA GLY A 24 -9.42 -6.97 26.11
C GLY A 24 -8.40 -8.07 25.74
N GLY A 25 -7.95 -8.08 24.49
CA GLY A 25 -6.99 -9.08 23.99
C GLY A 25 -5.54 -8.65 24.23
N ALA A 26 -4.69 -9.60 24.62
CA ALA A 26 -3.24 -9.43 24.58
C ALA A 26 -2.83 -8.95 23.18
N TYR A 27 -2.27 -7.75 23.10
CA TYR A 27 -1.67 -7.24 21.88
C TYR A 27 -0.18 -7.57 21.89
N SER A 28 0.30 -8.13 20.78
CA SER A 28 1.73 -8.22 20.56
C SER A 28 2.23 -6.81 20.20
N LEU A 29 3.36 -6.41 20.79
CA LEU A 29 4.03 -5.14 20.51
C LEU A 29 5.46 -5.47 20.15
N THR A 30 6.03 -4.76 19.18
CA THR A 30 7.47 -4.86 18.96
C THR A 30 8.20 -4.37 20.19
N THR A 31 8.85 -5.28 20.90
CA THR A 31 9.48 -5.00 22.19
C THR A 31 10.77 -5.77 22.35
N PHE A 32 11.63 -5.26 23.21
CA PHE A 32 12.71 -6.06 23.76
C PHE A 32 12.16 -6.95 24.89
N PRO A 33 12.60 -8.21 25.01
CA PRO A 33 12.24 -9.09 26.12
C PRO A 33 12.46 -8.43 27.48
N LYS A 34 11.57 -8.70 28.43
CA LYS A 34 11.65 -8.17 29.80
C LYS A 34 12.67 -8.91 30.66
N GLU A 35 12.95 -10.17 30.35
CA GLU A 35 13.71 -11.07 31.24
C GLU A 35 15.23 -10.89 31.15
N ASP A 36 15.77 -10.47 30.01
CA ASP A 36 17.22 -10.32 29.80
C ASP A 36 17.61 -8.88 29.42
N SER A 37 18.02 -8.10 30.42
CA SER A 37 18.46 -6.71 30.24
C SER A 37 19.71 -6.54 29.36
N THR A 38 20.48 -7.62 29.17
CA THR A 38 21.69 -7.63 28.35
C THR A 38 21.44 -8.09 26.91
N SER A 39 20.27 -8.65 26.61
CA SER A 39 19.93 -9.07 25.25
C SER A 39 19.32 -7.90 24.46
N CYS A 40 19.77 -7.72 23.23
CA CYS A 40 19.20 -6.75 22.28
C CYS A 40 18.31 -7.46 21.24
N ASP A 41 17.76 -8.62 21.62
CA ASP A 41 16.86 -9.36 20.74
C ASP A 41 15.52 -8.63 20.67
N ILE A 42 14.97 -8.49 19.47
CA ILE A 42 13.70 -7.79 19.23
C ILE A 42 12.65 -8.83 18.88
N THR A 43 11.56 -8.87 19.63
CA THR A 43 10.36 -9.63 19.27
C THR A 43 9.42 -8.73 18.50
N GLY A 44 9.08 -9.10 17.27
CA GLY A 44 8.21 -8.32 16.39
C GLY A 44 6.72 -8.60 16.59
N ASP A 45 5.87 -7.67 16.16
CA ASP A 45 4.42 -7.88 16.09
C ASP A 45 4.02 -8.63 14.80
N ASP A 46 3.67 -9.89 15.00
CA ASP A 46 3.14 -10.82 14.00
C ASP A 46 1.90 -10.30 13.26
N ASP A 47 1.03 -9.54 13.92
CA ASP A 47 -0.23 -9.02 13.34
C ASP A 47 -0.04 -7.73 12.55
N LEU A 48 1.13 -7.11 12.65
CA LEU A 48 1.42 -5.83 12.01
C LEU A 48 2.35 -5.98 10.81
N TYR A 49 3.41 -6.77 10.94
CA TYR A 49 4.37 -7.02 9.86
C TYR A 49 4.93 -8.45 9.90
N GLY A 50 4.18 -9.38 10.51
CA GLY A 50 4.43 -10.81 10.36
C GLY A 50 4.40 -11.25 8.89
N ILE A 51 4.87 -12.47 8.66
CA ILE A 51 5.10 -12.98 7.29
C ILE A 51 3.81 -12.97 6.44
N GLY A 52 2.65 -13.27 7.03
CA GLY A 52 1.38 -13.23 6.29
C GLY A 52 1.00 -11.83 5.83
N ILE A 53 1.16 -10.81 6.69
CA ILE A 53 0.89 -9.41 6.35
C ILE A 53 1.85 -8.94 5.24
N ARG A 54 3.16 -9.16 5.41
CA ARG A 54 4.16 -8.73 4.41
C ARG A 54 3.91 -9.36 3.05
N LEU A 55 3.73 -10.68 3.00
CA LEU A 55 3.42 -11.38 1.76
C LEU A 55 2.12 -10.90 1.14
N SER A 56 1.09 -10.60 1.94
CA SER A 56 -0.16 -10.04 1.40
C SER A 56 0.04 -8.72 0.68
N LEU A 57 0.82 -7.80 1.24
CA LEU A 57 1.12 -6.50 0.63
C LEU A 57 1.97 -6.65 -0.63
N TYR A 58 2.93 -7.58 -0.63
CA TYR A 58 3.79 -7.87 -1.80
C TYR A 58 2.99 -8.49 -2.94
N LEU A 59 2.13 -9.47 -2.64
CA LEU A 59 1.23 -10.08 -3.62
C LEU A 59 0.24 -9.05 -4.17
N GLN A 60 -0.26 -8.15 -3.32
CA GLN A 60 -1.17 -7.10 -3.76
C GLN A 60 -0.49 -6.10 -4.70
N TRP A 61 0.74 -5.70 -4.39
CA TRP A 61 1.56 -4.88 -5.28
C TRP A 61 1.79 -5.58 -6.63
N ALA A 62 2.17 -6.86 -6.61
CA ALA A 62 2.34 -7.65 -7.83
C ALA A 62 1.04 -7.77 -8.63
N THR A 63 -0.09 -7.95 -7.95
CA THR A 63 -1.43 -8.01 -8.56
C THR A 63 -1.72 -6.74 -9.34
N VAL A 64 -1.43 -5.56 -8.77
CA VAL A 64 -1.68 -4.29 -9.47
C VAL A 64 -0.73 -4.10 -10.66
N LEU A 65 0.55 -4.46 -10.52
CA LEU A 65 1.48 -4.43 -11.65
C LEU A 65 0.97 -5.30 -12.79
N ILE A 66 0.58 -6.54 -12.51
CA ILE A 66 0.08 -7.49 -13.51
C ILE A 66 -1.24 -6.99 -14.12
N ALA A 67 -2.21 -6.57 -13.29
CA ALA A 67 -3.50 -6.07 -13.74
C ALA A 67 -3.35 -4.89 -14.71
N THR A 68 -2.39 -4.00 -14.47
CA THR A 68 -2.12 -2.85 -15.35
C THR A 68 -1.82 -3.26 -16.80
N TRP A 69 -1.26 -4.45 -17.03
CA TRP A 69 -0.92 -4.95 -18.37
C TRP A 69 -1.96 -5.88 -18.97
N ILE A 70 -2.42 -6.87 -18.20
CA ILE A 70 -3.24 -7.96 -18.76
C ILE A 70 -4.74 -7.79 -18.51
N ALA A 71 -5.12 -6.98 -17.51
CA ALA A 71 -6.51 -6.75 -17.13
C ALA A 71 -6.69 -5.34 -16.53
N PRO A 72 -6.54 -4.25 -17.32
CA PRO A 72 -6.55 -2.89 -16.78
C PRO A 72 -7.80 -2.51 -16.00
N ASN A 73 -8.95 -3.09 -16.36
CA ASN A 73 -10.23 -2.91 -15.67
C ASN A 73 -10.23 -3.53 -14.27
N GLU A 74 -9.44 -4.60 -14.05
CA GLU A 74 -9.29 -5.25 -12.75
C GLU A 74 -8.33 -4.49 -11.83
N ALA A 75 -7.49 -3.60 -12.38
CA ALA A 75 -6.53 -2.83 -11.59
C ALA A 75 -7.23 -1.93 -10.55
N PHE A 76 -8.46 -1.47 -10.82
CA PHE A 76 -9.28 -0.75 -9.84
C PHE A 76 -9.60 -1.59 -8.60
N TYR A 77 -10.05 -2.84 -8.79
CA TYR A 77 -10.38 -3.74 -7.69
C TYR A 77 -9.11 -4.11 -6.91
N ALA A 78 -8.01 -4.35 -7.61
CA ALA A 78 -6.72 -4.60 -6.97
C ALA A 78 -6.26 -3.40 -6.11
N ARG A 79 -6.40 -2.15 -6.58
CA ARG A 79 -6.07 -0.98 -5.74
C ARG A 79 -6.98 -0.85 -4.52
N THR A 80 -8.28 -1.02 -4.72
CA THR A 80 -9.26 -0.95 -3.63
C THR A 80 -8.96 -1.98 -2.55
N LEU A 81 -8.65 -3.21 -2.95
CA LEU A 81 -8.30 -4.27 -2.01
C LEU A 81 -6.99 -4.00 -1.26
N GLY A 82 -5.98 -3.45 -1.94
CA GLY A 82 -4.74 -3.02 -1.29
C GLY A 82 -4.95 -1.90 -0.27
N ASN A 83 -5.85 -0.96 -0.54
CA ASN A 83 -6.24 0.05 0.44
C ASN A 83 -6.92 -0.56 1.66
N ILE A 84 -7.80 -1.55 1.48
CA ILE A 84 -8.47 -2.23 2.61
C ILE A 84 -7.44 -2.94 3.50
N ILE A 85 -6.51 -3.69 2.91
CA ILE A 85 -5.42 -4.36 3.66
C ILE A 85 -4.57 -3.31 4.38
N THR A 86 -4.22 -2.21 3.70
CA THR A 86 -3.44 -1.12 4.28
C THR A 86 -4.16 -0.47 5.47
N ILE A 87 -5.46 -0.21 5.36
CA ILE A 87 -6.26 0.36 6.45
C ILE A 87 -6.27 -0.59 7.66
N ALA A 88 -6.39 -1.91 7.44
CA ALA A 88 -6.34 -2.89 8.52
C ALA A 88 -4.97 -2.88 9.22
N VAL A 89 -3.87 -2.87 8.47
CA VAL A 89 -2.51 -2.78 9.01
C VAL A 89 -2.32 -1.46 9.78
N LEU A 90 -2.78 -0.33 9.25
CA LEU A 90 -2.67 0.95 9.93
C LEU A 90 -3.53 1.04 11.18
N ALA A 91 -4.73 0.44 11.18
CA ALA A 91 -5.57 0.36 12.37
C ALA A 91 -4.85 -0.42 13.49
N ASN A 92 -4.22 -1.55 13.15
CA ASN A 92 -3.39 -2.31 14.08
C ASN A 92 -2.17 -1.50 14.54
N ALA A 93 -1.50 -0.77 13.63
CA ALA A 93 -0.35 0.09 13.95
C ALA A 93 -0.74 1.17 14.96
N ILE A 94 -1.85 1.87 14.72
CA ILE A 94 -2.36 2.93 15.61
C ILE A 94 -2.70 2.35 16.97
N ARG A 95 -3.31 1.17 17.02
CA ARG A 95 -3.64 0.47 18.27
C ARG A 95 -2.39 0.06 19.05
N SER A 96 -1.39 -0.50 18.36
CA SER A 96 -0.07 -0.82 18.90
C SER A 96 0.55 0.42 19.52
N ILE A 97 0.66 1.51 18.74
CA ILE A 97 1.21 2.79 19.18
C ILE A 97 0.46 3.37 20.39
N ALA A 98 -0.86 3.34 20.39
CA ALA A 98 -1.67 3.86 21.49
C ALA A 98 -1.50 3.07 22.80
N SER A 99 -1.06 1.82 22.70
CA SER A 99 -0.83 0.92 23.84
C SER A 99 0.65 0.86 24.24
N ALA A 100 1.54 1.46 23.45
CA ALA A 100 2.98 1.37 23.59
C ALA A 100 3.51 2.28 24.70
N GLU A 101 3.37 1.89 25.95
CA GLU A 101 4.15 2.52 27.04
C GLU A 101 5.67 2.22 26.89
N SER A 102 6.04 1.17 26.13
CA SER A 102 7.44 0.74 25.96
C SER A 102 7.78 0.10 24.61
N GLY A 103 6.96 0.31 23.57
CA GLY A 103 7.16 -0.31 22.25
C GLY A 103 8.29 0.34 21.44
N LEU A 104 8.96 -0.45 20.60
CA LEU A 104 9.95 -0.01 19.60
C LEU A 104 9.24 0.60 18.38
N VAL A 105 8.57 1.72 18.61
CA VAL A 105 7.67 2.37 17.63
C VAL A 105 8.40 2.72 16.32
N ALA A 106 9.65 3.16 16.41
CA ALA A 106 10.34 3.76 15.27
C ALA A 106 10.74 2.73 14.19
N VAL A 107 11.22 1.55 14.57
CA VAL A 107 11.57 0.46 13.63
C VAL A 107 10.32 -0.22 13.07
N GLU A 108 9.33 -0.46 13.92
CA GLU A 108 8.02 -0.97 13.53
C GLU A 108 7.37 -0.05 12.49
N TRP A 109 7.33 1.25 12.77
CA TRP A 109 6.80 2.25 11.86
C TRP A 109 7.57 2.33 10.54
N TRP A 110 8.90 2.19 10.56
CA TRP A 110 9.69 2.17 9.32
C TRP A 110 9.29 1.01 8.40
N ILE A 111 9.06 -0.18 8.95
CA ILE A 111 8.62 -1.36 8.21
C ILE A 111 7.20 -1.16 7.68
N VAL A 112 6.28 -0.70 8.55
CA VAL A 112 4.89 -0.41 8.16
C VAL A 112 4.83 0.65 7.07
N MET A 113 5.56 1.76 7.20
CA MET A 113 5.61 2.85 6.22
C MET A 113 6.20 2.36 4.90
N SER A 114 7.27 1.56 4.93
CA SER A 114 7.85 0.96 3.72
C SER A 114 6.83 0.09 2.99
N THR A 115 6.12 -0.78 3.70
CA THR A 115 5.21 -1.77 3.10
C THR A 115 3.84 -1.21 2.71
N THR A 116 3.34 -0.19 3.40
CA THR A 116 2.00 0.39 3.16
C THR A 116 2.02 1.65 2.29
N PHE A 117 3.09 2.45 2.35
CA PHE A 117 3.21 3.70 1.61
C PHE A 117 4.20 3.60 0.46
N LEU A 118 5.48 3.29 0.73
CA LEU A 118 6.49 3.23 -0.33
C LEU A 118 6.21 2.14 -1.36
N LEU A 119 5.64 1.01 -0.94
CA LEU A 119 5.26 -0.07 -1.85
C LEU A 119 4.14 0.35 -2.82
N GLN A 120 3.23 1.22 -2.38
CA GLN A 120 2.07 1.67 -3.15
C GLN A 120 2.34 2.96 -3.93
N ILE A 121 3.50 3.58 -3.74
CA ILE A 121 3.86 4.81 -4.43
C ILE A 121 3.91 4.55 -5.95
N GLY A 122 3.31 5.45 -6.73
CA GLY A 122 3.23 5.29 -8.19
C GLY A 122 2.11 4.38 -8.68
N ASN A 123 1.26 3.85 -7.80
CA ASN A 123 0.06 3.11 -8.17
C ASN A 123 -1.08 4.02 -8.68
N LEU A 124 -0.78 4.86 -9.67
CA LEU A 124 -1.70 5.82 -10.27
C LEU A 124 -2.03 5.40 -11.70
N PRO A 125 -3.30 5.46 -12.14
CA PRO A 125 -3.64 5.21 -13.53
C PRO A 125 -3.17 6.36 -14.44
N PHE A 126 -2.70 6.03 -15.64
CA PHE A 126 -2.14 7.02 -16.61
C PHE A 126 -3.17 7.65 -17.52
N SER A 127 -4.30 6.97 -17.76
CA SER A 127 -5.33 7.51 -18.63
C SER A 127 -6.36 8.30 -17.82
N ARG A 128 -6.84 9.40 -18.39
CA ARG A 128 -7.89 10.24 -17.79
C ARG A 128 -9.18 9.44 -17.54
N HIS A 129 -9.49 8.51 -18.43
CA HIS A 129 -10.63 7.61 -18.28
C HIS A 129 -10.47 6.71 -17.06
N LEU A 130 -9.34 6.00 -16.93
CA LEU A 130 -9.09 5.11 -15.79
C LEU A 130 -8.94 5.90 -14.47
N LEU A 131 -8.44 7.14 -14.51
CA LEU A 131 -8.43 8.06 -13.37
C LEU A 131 -9.85 8.38 -12.90
N ALA A 132 -10.75 8.71 -13.83
CA ALA A 132 -12.15 9.03 -13.51
C ALA A 132 -12.90 7.80 -12.97
N GLU A 133 -12.66 6.62 -13.55
CA GLU A 133 -13.25 5.34 -13.11
C GLU A 133 -12.70 4.93 -11.74
N SER A 134 -11.41 5.21 -11.48
CA SER A 134 -10.75 4.89 -10.21
C SER A 134 -10.86 5.99 -9.16
N ALA A 135 -11.68 7.02 -9.36
CA ALA A 135 -11.74 8.20 -8.49
C ALA A 135 -11.96 7.84 -7.01
N THR A 136 -12.86 6.88 -6.72
CA THR A 136 -13.13 6.42 -5.35
C THR A 136 -11.91 5.74 -4.73
N SER A 137 -11.26 4.81 -5.46
CA SER A 137 -10.08 4.10 -4.95
C SER A 137 -8.90 5.06 -4.76
N LEU A 138 -8.70 6.01 -5.67
CA LEU A 138 -7.65 7.01 -5.56
C LEU A 138 -7.91 7.99 -4.41
N GLY A 139 -9.17 8.38 -4.22
CA GLY A 139 -9.56 9.19 -3.08
C GLY A 139 -9.33 8.47 -1.75
N LEU A 140 -9.65 7.17 -1.68
CA LEU A 140 -9.35 6.34 -0.52
C LEU A 140 -7.84 6.25 -0.27
N THR A 141 -7.05 6.00 -1.32
CA THR A 141 -5.57 5.96 -1.26
C THR A 141 -5.03 7.28 -0.70
N ALA A 142 -5.52 8.42 -1.17
CA ALA A 142 -5.08 9.73 -0.72
C ALA A 142 -5.40 9.95 0.78
N VAL A 143 -6.61 9.59 1.23
CA VAL A 143 -6.97 9.67 2.66
C VAL A 143 -6.08 8.77 3.51
N VAL A 144 -5.82 7.54 3.07
CA VAL A 144 -4.90 6.61 3.75
C VAL A 144 -3.49 7.20 3.86
N TRP A 145 -2.97 7.78 2.78
CA TRP A 145 -1.64 8.41 2.77
C TRP A 145 -1.56 9.61 3.71
N VAL A 146 -2.65 10.36 3.90
CA VAL A 146 -2.70 11.45 4.89
C VAL A 146 -2.54 10.91 6.31
N VAL A 147 -3.20 9.80 6.63
CA VAL A 147 -3.03 9.13 7.93
C VAL A 147 -1.58 8.68 8.12
N VAL A 148 -0.98 8.05 7.10
CA VAL A 148 0.43 7.62 7.16
C VAL A 148 1.36 8.82 7.37
N ILE A 149 1.20 9.90 6.62
CA ILE A 149 2.06 11.08 6.75
C ILE A 149 1.89 11.72 8.13
N GLY A 150 0.66 11.81 8.64
CA GLY A 150 0.39 12.31 10.00
C GLY A 150 1.08 11.49 11.09
N LEU A 151 0.98 10.16 11.00
CA LEU A 151 1.68 9.24 11.91
C LEU A 151 3.20 9.35 11.76
N ASN A 152 3.70 9.47 10.54
CA ASN A 152 5.13 9.65 10.28
C ASN A 152 5.66 10.93 10.94
N CYS A 153 4.94 12.05 10.84
CA CYS A 153 5.27 13.26 11.59
C CYS A 153 5.31 12.99 13.10
N TRP A 154 4.28 12.36 13.66
CA TRP A 154 4.26 12.06 15.08
C TRP A 154 5.46 11.18 15.51
N VAL A 155 5.80 10.14 14.75
CA VAL A 155 6.94 9.28 15.04
C VAL A 155 8.26 10.06 15.06
N TRP A 156 8.56 10.83 14.01
CA TRP A 156 9.83 11.55 13.90
C TRP A 156 9.99 12.69 14.93
N PHE A 157 8.89 13.30 15.35
CA PHE A 157 8.93 14.40 16.31
C PHE A 157 8.82 13.94 17.77
N THR A 158 8.18 12.81 18.04
CA THR A 158 7.82 12.42 19.42
C THR A 158 8.23 11.00 19.79
N ALA A 159 8.15 10.03 18.88
CA ALA A 159 8.28 8.61 19.23
C ALA A 159 9.54 7.92 18.69
N VAL A 160 10.50 8.66 18.12
CA VAL A 160 11.71 8.06 17.53
C VAL A 160 12.61 7.40 18.58
N GLU A 161 12.58 7.90 19.83
CA GLU A 161 13.32 7.37 20.98
C GLU A 161 12.46 6.44 21.86
N ALA A 162 11.19 6.21 21.49
CA ALA A 162 10.30 5.34 22.26
C ALA A 162 10.83 3.90 22.23
N GLY A 163 10.98 3.32 23.43
CA GLY A 163 11.49 1.96 23.60
C GLY A 163 13.00 1.81 23.42
N ALA A 164 13.77 2.90 23.31
CA ALA A 164 15.23 2.84 23.22
C ALA A 164 15.84 2.21 24.50
N ARG A 165 16.88 1.39 24.33
CA ARG A 165 17.67 0.79 25.41
C ARG A 165 19.15 1.15 25.24
N GLU A 166 19.83 1.47 26.34
CA GLU A 166 21.27 1.72 26.32
C GLU A 166 22.03 0.48 25.84
N GLY A 167 22.95 0.66 24.90
CA GLY A 167 23.75 -0.44 24.32
C GLY A 167 23.05 -1.25 23.21
N CYS A 168 21.76 -1.04 22.96
CA CYS A 168 21.04 -1.70 21.86
C CYS A 168 20.80 -0.71 20.71
N ASP A 169 21.58 -0.85 19.64
CA ASP A 169 21.39 -0.06 18.43
C ASP A 169 20.34 -0.69 17.50
N VAL A 170 19.39 0.12 17.05
CA VAL A 170 18.31 -0.31 16.15
C VAL A 170 18.60 0.24 14.77
N ILE A 171 18.76 -0.67 13.80
CA ILE A 171 19.27 -0.37 12.46
C ILE A 171 18.13 -0.41 11.46
N ILE A 172 17.89 0.67 10.74
CA ILE A 172 17.02 0.64 9.56
C ILE A 172 17.84 0.53 8.28
N PHE A 173 17.25 -0.06 7.25
CA PHE A 173 17.86 -0.19 5.94
C PHE A 173 17.15 0.68 4.91
N LEU A 174 17.91 1.43 4.12
CA LEU A 174 17.43 2.11 2.91
C LEU A 174 18.32 1.75 1.71
N PHE A 175 19.55 2.25 1.72
CA PHE A 175 20.63 1.83 0.81
C PHE A 175 21.88 1.35 1.56
N ARG A 176 21.95 1.70 2.84
CA ARG A 176 22.97 1.28 3.80
C ARG A 176 22.29 1.10 5.16
N PRO A 177 22.86 0.30 6.07
CA PRO A 177 22.40 0.26 7.45
C PRO A 177 22.62 1.63 8.11
N ILE A 178 21.59 2.18 8.73
CA ILE A 178 21.62 3.45 9.45
C ILE A 178 21.00 3.21 10.83
N SER A 179 21.71 3.60 11.88
CA SER A 179 21.14 3.63 13.23
C SER A 179 19.99 4.64 13.27
N ILE A 180 18.84 4.22 13.79
CA ILE A 180 17.68 5.10 13.96
C ILE A 180 17.93 6.23 14.96
N TYR A 181 18.89 6.01 15.88
CA TYR A 181 19.32 6.97 16.89
C TYR A 181 20.40 7.94 16.39
N ASN A 182 20.81 7.84 15.12
CA ASN A 182 21.75 8.79 14.55
C ASN A 182 21.09 10.20 14.46
N PRO A 183 21.69 11.24 15.06
CA PRO A 183 21.06 12.56 15.14
C PRO A 183 20.85 13.22 13.77
N SER A 184 21.75 12.97 12.81
CA SER A 184 21.59 13.48 11.44
C SER A 184 20.42 12.81 10.73
N TRP A 185 20.22 11.53 10.99
CA TRP A 185 19.10 10.77 10.43
C TRP A 185 17.76 11.25 11.01
N GLN A 186 17.68 11.40 12.34
CA GLN A 186 16.48 11.95 13.00
C GLN A 186 16.13 13.36 12.50
N LEU A 187 17.14 14.22 12.34
CA LEU A 187 16.94 15.55 11.79
C LEU A 187 16.38 15.49 10.36
N GLY A 188 16.96 14.64 9.51
CA GLY A 188 16.47 14.40 8.16
C GLY A 188 15.02 13.90 8.15
N GLY A 189 14.68 12.95 9.01
CA GLY A 189 13.33 12.42 9.17
C GLY A 189 12.32 13.49 9.60
N ARG A 190 12.67 14.37 10.55
CA ARG A 190 11.83 15.51 10.97
C ARG A 190 11.59 16.50 9.83
N ILE A 191 12.63 16.87 9.09
CA ILE A 191 12.53 17.78 7.94
C ILE A 191 11.64 17.16 6.85
N LEU A 192 11.91 15.92 6.47
CA LEU A 192 11.16 15.23 5.43
C LEU A 192 9.68 15.07 5.80
N SER A 193 9.40 14.73 7.06
CA SER A 193 8.03 14.64 7.58
C SER A 193 7.29 15.97 7.49
N ALA A 194 7.93 17.06 7.92
CA ALA A 194 7.35 18.39 7.83
C ALA A 194 7.07 18.83 6.38
N LEU A 195 7.95 18.47 5.43
CA LEU A 195 7.75 18.74 4.01
C LEU A 195 6.55 17.97 3.44
N PHE A 196 6.34 16.72 3.86
CA PHE A 196 5.21 15.91 3.40
C PHE A 196 3.84 16.34 3.97
N CYS A 197 3.78 17.16 5.03
CA CYS A 197 2.51 17.70 5.52
C CYS A 197 1.76 18.51 4.46
N VAL A 198 2.46 19.28 3.63
CA VAL A 198 1.83 20.12 2.59
C VAL A 198 1.09 19.28 1.55
N PRO A 199 1.73 18.30 0.86
CA PRO A 199 1.01 17.42 -0.05
C PRO A 199 -0.03 16.54 0.65
N ALA A 200 0.13 16.21 1.94
CA ALA A 200 -0.92 15.52 2.69
C ALA A 200 -2.20 16.38 2.80
N CYS A 201 -2.09 17.66 3.18
CA CYS A 201 -3.25 18.55 3.22
C CYS A 201 -3.97 18.65 1.86
N LEU A 202 -3.20 18.77 0.78
CA LEU A 202 -3.76 18.77 -0.58
C LEU A 202 -4.40 17.42 -0.95
N GLY A 203 -3.73 16.33 -0.58
CA GLY A 203 -4.21 14.95 -0.75
C GLY A 203 -5.52 14.70 -0.02
N LEU A 204 -5.72 15.27 1.16
CA LEU A 204 -6.96 15.16 1.92
C LEU A 204 -8.12 15.85 1.18
N VAL A 205 -7.91 17.10 0.77
CA VAL A 205 -8.94 17.89 0.06
C VAL A 205 -9.31 17.21 -1.26
N THR A 206 -8.30 16.83 -2.05
CA THR A 206 -8.52 16.15 -3.34
C THR A 206 -9.10 14.76 -3.17
N GLY A 207 -8.69 14.02 -2.15
CA GLY A 207 -9.18 12.66 -1.89
C GLY A 207 -10.65 12.63 -1.46
N VAL A 208 -11.04 13.49 -0.51
CA VAL A 208 -12.44 13.66 -0.10
C VAL A 208 -13.28 14.16 -1.28
N GLY A 209 -12.76 15.13 -2.06
CA GLY A 209 -13.41 15.62 -3.27
C GLY A 209 -13.64 14.52 -4.31
N ALA A 210 -12.66 13.64 -4.54
CA ALA A 210 -12.78 12.52 -5.49
C ALA A 210 -13.82 11.49 -5.03
N ILE A 211 -13.88 11.18 -3.73
CA ILE A 211 -14.91 10.29 -3.16
C ILE A 211 -16.30 10.94 -3.33
N ALA A 212 -16.47 12.20 -2.91
CA ALA A 212 -17.74 12.91 -3.03
C ALA A 212 -18.21 13.02 -4.49
N TRP A 213 -17.28 13.30 -5.41
CA TRP A 213 -17.55 13.32 -6.85
C TRP A 213 -18.02 11.95 -7.36
N SER A 214 -17.37 10.86 -6.93
CA SER A 214 -17.75 9.51 -7.36
C SER A 214 -19.13 9.07 -6.88
N VAL A 215 -19.56 9.52 -5.69
CA VAL A 215 -20.88 9.19 -5.13
C VAL A 215 -22.00 10.00 -5.78
N THR A 216 -21.72 11.24 -6.16
CA THR A 216 -22.73 12.17 -6.69
C THR A 216 -22.95 12.05 -8.20
N ARG A 217 -22.00 11.46 -8.94
CA ARG A 217 -22.10 11.34 -10.39
C ARG A 217 -22.99 10.14 -10.75
N PRO A 218 -24.12 10.35 -11.48
CA PRO A 218 -24.94 9.24 -11.94
C PRO A 218 -24.11 8.34 -12.86
N SER A 219 -24.11 7.03 -12.57
CA SER A 219 -23.29 6.06 -13.30
C SER A 219 -23.64 6.10 -14.80
N PRO A 220 -22.70 6.49 -15.68
CA PRO A 220 -22.95 6.60 -17.11
C PRO A 220 -23.15 5.23 -17.79
N HIS A 221 -23.00 4.12 -17.06
CA HIS A 221 -23.09 2.77 -17.59
C HIS A 221 -24.47 2.35 -18.10
N LEU A 222 -25.52 3.16 -17.95
CA LEU A 222 -26.88 2.74 -18.31
C LEU A 222 -27.41 3.16 -19.69
N GLY A 223 -26.65 3.77 -20.60
CA GLY A 223 -27.30 4.10 -21.89
C GLY A 223 -26.57 4.81 -23.03
N ARG A 224 -25.24 4.74 -23.16
CA ARG A 224 -24.59 5.34 -24.35
C ARG A 224 -23.98 4.28 -25.28
N HIS A 225 -24.64 4.11 -26.42
CA HIS A 225 -24.00 3.64 -27.64
C HIS A 225 -22.79 4.54 -27.91
N ALA A 226 -21.58 3.99 -27.85
CA ALA A 226 -20.35 4.73 -28.16
C ALA A 226 -20.41 5.19 -29.62
N SER A 227 -20.28 6.50 -29.87
CA SER A 227 -20.18 7.01 -31.24
C SER A 227 -18.83 6.60 -31.84
N ILE A 228 -18.77 6.47 -33.16
CA ILE A 228 -17.54 6.12 -33.89
C ILE A 228 -16.40 7.10 -33.59
N GLU A 229 -16.73 8.37 -33.36
CA GLU A 229 -15.78 9.42 -32.94
C GLU A 229 -15.13 9.12 -31.56
N GLN A 230 -15.84 8.45 -30.66
CA GLN A 230 -15.25 7.98 -29.38
C GLN A 230 -14.29 6.81 -29.61
N LEU A 231 -14.58 5.92 -30.57
CA LEU A 231 -13.68 4.81 -30.90
C LEU A 231 -12.34 5.30 -31.48
N GLU A 232 -12.35 6.33 -32.33
CA GLU A 232 -11.13 6.92 -32.91
C GLU A 232 -10.31 7.69 -31.85
N ALA A 233 -10.97 8.45 -30.98
CA ALA A 233 -10.32 9.12 -29.86
C ALA A 233 -9.71 8.11 -28.86
N ASP A 234 -10.37 6.97 -28.64
CA ASP A 234 -9.88 5.89 -27.79
C ASP A 234 -8.61 5.24 -28.37
N GLU A 235 -8.50 5.11 -29.70
CA GLU A 235 -7.33 4.50 -30.33
C GLU A 235 -6.07 5.37 -30.24
N ALA A 236 -6.19 6.68 -30.46
CA ALA A 236 -5.08 7.62 -30.26
C ALA A 236 -4.65 7.68 -28.78
N THR A 237 -5.62 7.67 -27.87
CA THR A 237 -5.40 7.59 -26.41
C THR A 237 -4.70 6.28 -26.03
N LYS A 238 -5.00 5.17 -26.71
CA LYS A 238 -4.40 3.85 -26.48
C LYS A 238 -2.89 3.83 -26.77
N LYS A 239 -2.42 4.43 -27.86
CA LYS A 239 -0.96 4.49 -28.17
C LYS A 239 -0.19 5.35 -27.17
N GLN A 240 -0.70 6.53 -26.81
CA GLN A 240 -0.08 7.39 -25.79
C GLN A 240 -0.09 6.73 -24.40
N SER A 241 -1.05 5.84 -24.14
CA SER A 241 -1.15 5.09 -22.89
C SER A 241 -0.05 4.04 -22.69
N ILE A 242 0.53 3.45 -23.76
CA ILE A 242 1.49 2.34 -23.59
C ILE A 242 2.82 2.83 -23.01
N VAL A 243 3.40 3.91 -23.56
CA VAL A 243 4.69 4.43 -23.07
C VAL A 243 4.58 4.90 -21.62
N GLY A 244 3.50 5.61 -21.29
CA GLY A 244 3.22 6.06 -19.91
C GLY A 244 3.04 4.88 -18.95
N ALA A 245 2.27 3.86 -19.35
CA ALA A 245 2.10 2.64 -18.57
C ALA A 245 3.43 1.89 -18.38
N THR A 246 4.29 1.79 -19.42
CA THR A 246 5.63 1.20 -19.32
C THR A 246 6.47 1.93 -18.30
N LEU A 247 6.65 3.25 -18.47
CA LEU A 247 7.52 4.04 -17.60
C LEU A 247 7.05 3.98 -16.14
N SER A 248 5.74 4.05 -15.92
CA SER A 248 5.23 3.93 -14.56
C SER A 248 5.35 2.55 -13.98
N THR A 249 5.10 1.50 -14.75
CA THR A 249 5.27 0.13 -14.26
C THR A 249 6.71 -0.07 -13.84
N LEU A 250 7.68 0.42 -14.62
CA LEU A 250 9.10 0.38 -14.27
C LEU A 250 9.40 1.16 -12.99
N LEU A 251 8.86 2.38 -12.87
CA LEU A 251 9.03 3.20 -11.67
C LEU A 251 8.42 2.52 -10.44
N GLN A 252 7.20 2.01 -10.54
CA GLN A 252 6.49 1.29 -9.48
C GLN A 252 7.19 -0.02 -9.13
N ALA A 253 7.74 -0.73 -10.12
CA ALA A 253 8.53 -1.93 -9.92
C ALA A 253 9.82 -1.62 -9.13
N ALA A 254 10.52 -0.55 -9.51
CA ALA A 254 11.74 -0.11 -8.83
C ALA A 254 11.46 0.35 -7.39
N LEU A 255 10.48 1.23 -7.19
CA LEU A 255 10.12 1.76 -5.86
C LEU A 255 9.57 0.65 -4.96
N GLY A 256 8.74 -0.25 -5.50
CA GLY A 256 8.26 -1.41 -4.75
C GLY A 256 9.38 -2.37 -4.36
N SER A 257 10.35 -2.61 -5.25
CA SER A 257 11.52 -3.44 -4.92
C SER A 257 12.38 -2.81 -3.83
N ILE A 258 12.58 -1.48 -3.87
CA ILE A 258 13.28 -0.74 -2.81
C ILE A 258 12.52 -0.83 -1.48
N ALA A 259 11.19 -0.71 -1.50
CA ALA A 259 10.34 -0.82 -0.32
C ALA A 259 10.41 -2.22 0.33
N ILE A 260 10.35 -3.28 -0.48
CA ILE A 260 10.51 -4.67 -0.03
C ILE A 260 11.91 -4.85 0.58
N ALA A 261 12.96 -4.46 -0.14
CA ALA A 261 14.32 -4.58 0.35
C ALA A 261 14.56 -3.80 1.65
N SER A 262 14.02 -2.58 1.75
CA SER A 262 14.05 -1.75 2.97
C SER A 262 13.44 -2.48 4.16
N ALA A 263 12.24 -3.04 4.01
CA ALA A 263 11.55 -3.77 5.07
C ALA A 263 12.31 -5.06 5.47
N GLU A 264 12.64 -5.91 4.49
CA GLU A 264 13.26 -7.22 4.74
C GLU A 264 14.67 -7.09 5.33
N LEU A 265 15.48 -6.17 4.81
CA LEU A 265 16.84 -5.96 5.34
C LEU A 265 16.81 -5.29 6.72
N THR A 266 15.83 -4.44 7.01
CA THR A 266 15.62 -3.91 8.38
C THR A 266 15.31 -5.05 9.35
N ILE A 267 14.40 -5.96 8.98
CA ILE A 267 14.05 -7.14 9.79
C ILE A 267 15.27 -8.03 10.02
N GLN A 268 16.01 -8.35 8.94
CA GLN A 268 17.18 -9.21 9.00
C GLN A 268 18.30 -8.60 9.85
N LYS A 269 18.57 -7.30 9.71
CA LYS A 269 19.68 -6.62 10.42
C LYS A 269 19.45 -6.51 11.92
N ASN A 270 18.20 -6.35 12.35
CA ASN A 270 17.86 -6.35 13.77
C ASN A 270 17.53 -7.73 14.34
N LYS A 271 17.61 -8.80 13.51
CA LYS A 271 17.25 -10.17 13.91
C LYS A 271 15.87 -10.24 14.57
N ILE A 272 14.89 -9.52 14.02
CA ILE A 272 13.55 -9.49 14.60
C ILE A 272 12.95 -10.89 14.55
N GLN A 273 12.60 -11.42 15.71
CA GLN A 273 12.00 -12.74 15.87
C GLN A 273 10.47 -12.62 15.77
N PHE A 274 9.87 -13.59 15.12
CA PHE A 274 8.42 -13.70 14.93
C PHE A 274 7.93 -15.02 15.50
N GLY A 275 6.63 -15.11 15.79
CA GLY A 275 5.99 -16.36 16.15
C GLY A 275 5.86 -17.32 14.97
N GLU A 276 5.02 -18.35 15.13
CA GLU A 276 4.78 -19.32 14.07
C GLU A 276 4.14 -18.65 12.84
N PRO A 277 4.67 -18.90 11.61
CA PRO A 277 4.11 -18.37 10.38
C PRO A 277 2.62 -18.68 10.22
N LEU A 278 1.82 -17.65 9.90
CA LEU A 278 0.38 -17.80 9.61
C LEU A 278 -0.44 -18.41 10.77
N SER A 279 0.05 -18.39 11.99
CA SER A 279 -0.68 -18.88 13.17
C SER A 279 -1.87 -18.00 13.55
N SER A 280 -1.78 -16.69 13.27
CA SER A 280 -2.83 -15.70 13.54
C SER A 280 -3.81 -15.55 12.37
N SER A 281 -5.10 -15.37 12.68
CA SER A 281 -6.12 -14.97 11.70
C SER A 281 -5.82 -13.61 11.08
N GLY A 282 -5.17 -12.71 11.83
CA GLY A 282 -4.71 -11.40 11.37
C GLY A 282 -3.71 -11.52 10.23
N GLN A 283 -2.91 -12.60 10.19
CA GLN A 283 -1.96 -12.88 9.10
C GLN A 283 -2.58 -13.69 7.96
N THR A 284 -3.38 -14.71 8.29
CA THR A 284 -3.90 -15.67 7.30
C THR A 284 -4.92 -15.05 6.36
N LEU A 285 -5.83 -14.22 6.90
CA LEU A 285 -6.88 -13.59 6.10
C LEU A 285 -6.33 -12.66 4.99
N PRO A 286 -5.49 -11.66 5.29
CA PRO A 286 -4.97 -10.79 4.24
C PRO A 286 -4.08 -11.55 3.25
N PHE A 287 -3.30 -12.53 3.70
CA PHE A 287 -2.51 -13.39 2.81
C PHE A 287 -3.40 -14.12 1.80
N GLY A 288 -4.45 -14.80 2.28
CA GLY A 288 -5.39 -15.52 1.42
C GLY A 288 -6.07 -14.58 0.42
N VAL A 289 -6.56 -13.43 0.89
CA VAL A 289 -7.24 -12.43 0.05
C VAL A 289 -6.34 -11.89 -1.06
N ALA A 290 -5.08 -11.55 -0.76
CA ALA A 290 -4.13 -11.09 -1.76
C ALA A 290 -3.76 -12.20 -2.77
N LEU A 291 -3.61 -13.44 -2.31
CA LEU A 291 -3.36 -14.58 -3.18
C LEU A 291 -4.53 -14.83 -4.15
N PHE A 292 -5.77 -14.82 -3.66
CA PHE A 292 -6.95 -14.95 -4.50
C PHE A 292 -7.05 -13.81 -5.52
N ALA A 293 -6.76 -12.57 -5.14
CA ALA A 293 -6.77 -11.43 -6.05
C ALA A 293 -5.73 -11.56 -7.17
N LEU A 294 -4.53 -12.06 -6.85
CA LEU A 294 -3.50 -12.35 -7.84
C LEU A 294 -3.95 -13.43 -8.83
N CYS A 295 -4.47 -14.55 -8.32
CA CYS A 295 -4.97 -15.65 -9.16
C CYS A 295 -6.13 -15.22 -10.05
N ALA A 296 -7.09 -14.45 -9.51
CA ALA A 296 -8.23 -13.94 -10.26
C ALA A 296 -7.78 -12.99 -11.38
N THR A 297 -6.83 -12.09 -11.08
CA THR A 297 -6.25 -11.17 -12.08
C THR A 297 -5.53 -11.94 -13.19
N ALA A 298 -4.71 -12.93 -12.84
CA ALA A 298 -4.01 -13.77 -13.80
C ALA A 298 -4.98 -14.55 -14.70
N PHE A 299 -6.03 -15.14 -14.11
CA PHE A 299 -7.06 -15.87 -14.85
C PHE A 299 -7.84 -14.97 -15.81
N THR A 300 -8.27 -13.78 -15.36
CA THR A 300 -8.96 -12.81 -16.22
C THR A 300 -8.06 -12.36 -17.37
N GLY A 301 -6.79 -12.08 -17.12
CA GLY A 301 -5.83 -11.73 -18.17
C GLY A 301 -5.62 -12.85 -19.18
N PHE A 302 -5.47 -14.10 -18.71
CA PHE A 302 -5.38 -15.26 -19.59
C PHE A 302 -6.62 -15.41 -20.47
N ARG A 303 -7.81 -15.29 -19.88
CA ARG A 303 -9.08 -15.35 -20.62
C ARG A 303 -9.13 -14.28 -21.70
N ASN A 304 -8.74 -13.04 -21.39
CA ASN A 304 -8.73 -11.93 -22.34
C ASN A 304 -7.82 -12.22 -23.54
N ILE A 305 -6.61 -12.76 -23.30
CA ILE A 305 -5.66 -13.13 -24.37
C ILE A 305 -6.26 -14.20 -25.29
N VAL A 306 -6.87 -15.25 -24.73
CA VAL A 306 -7.50 -16.32 -25.52
C VAL A 306 -8.69 -15.79 -26.34
N THR A 307 -9.53 -14.93 -25.76
CA THR A 307 -10.72 -14.39 -26.45
C THR A 307 -10.42 -13.35 -27.52
N VAL A 308 -9.25 -12.71 -27.52
CA VAL A 308 -8.81 -11.75 -28.56
C VAL A 308 -8.17 -12.47 -29.76
N HIS A 309 -7.81 -13.75 -29.59
CA HIS A 309 -7.38 -14.63 -30.68
C HIS A 309 -8.44 -15.67 -31.11
N PRO A 310 -9.74 -15.33 -31.30
CA PRO A 310 -10.59 -16.22 -32.05
C PRO A 310 -10.05 -16.20 -33.48
N ALA A 311 -9.65 -17.38 -33.94
CA ALA A 311 -9.04 -17.64 -35.24
C ALA A 311 -9.39 -16.59 -36.30
N LEU A 312 -8.36 -15.97 -36.90
CA LEU A 312 -8.51 -15.18 -38.13
C LEU A 312 -9.57 -15.88 -38.99
N PRO A 313 -10.67 -15.21 -39.38
CA PRO A 313 -11.67 -15.84 -40.22
C PRO A 313 -10.92 -16.36 -41.45
N VAL A 314 -10.84 -17.68 -41.57
CA VAL A 314 -10.35 -18.34 -42.78
C VAL A 314 -11.30 -17.87 -43.86
N GLY A 315 -10.86 -16.87 -44.63
CA GLY A 315 -11.74 -16.17 -45.53
C GLY A 315 -12.42 -17.17 -46.47
N PRO A 316 -13.74 -17.08 -46.72
CA PRO A 316 -14.46 -17.98 -47.62
C PRO A 316 -14.00 -17.90 -49.09
N ASN A 317 -12.98 -17.10 -49.40
CA ASN A 317 -12.48 -16.86 -50.75
C ASN A 317 -11.38 -17.81 -51.23
N LEU A 318 -10.94 -18.79 -50.43
CA LEU A 318 -10.01 -19.82 -50.91
C LEU A 318 -10.68 -20.94 -51.72
N ASN A 319 -11.99 -20.87 -52.00
CA ASN A 319 -12.71 -21.90 -52.76
C ASN A 319 -13.11 -21.48 -54.19
N LYS A 320 -12.72 -20.28 -54.65
CA LYS A 320 -13.01 -19.81 -56.03
C LYS A 320 -11.86 -19.96 -57.03
N ARG A 321 -10.69 -20.44 -56.63
CA ARG A 321 -9.53 -20.63 -57.53
C ARG A 321 -9.19 -22.08 -57.91
N LEU A 322 -9.94 -23.08 -57.42
CA LEU A 322 -9.68 -24.50 -57.73
C LEU A 322 -10.71 -25.14 -58.67
N VAL A 323 -11.60 -24.35 -59.29
CA VAL A 323 -12.63 -24.87 -60.23
C VAL A 323 -12.32 -24.50 -61.71
N ASN A 324 -11.20 -23.83 -61.97
CA ASN A 324 -10.78 -23.46 -63.33
C ASN A 324 -9.35 -23.95 -63.66
N VAL A 325 -9.08 -25.24 -63.47
CA VAL A 325 -7.95 -25.96 -64.10
C VAL A 325 -8.45 -27.31 -64.56
#